data_AF-A0A0Q7WD07-F1
#
_entry.id   AF-A0A0Q7WD07-F1
#
_cell.length_a   1.000
_cell.length_b   1.000
_cell.length_c   1.000
_cell.angle_alpha   90.00
_cell.angle_beta   90.00
_cell.angle_gamma   90.00
#
_symmetry.space_group_name_H-M   'P 1'
#
loop_
_entity.id
_entity.type
_entity.pdbx_description
1 polymer ?
#
loop_
_entity_poly.entity_id
_entity_poly.type
_entity_poly.pdbx_seq_one_letter_code
_entity_poly.pdbx_strand_id
1 'polypeptide(L)'
;MHDPVTSFVVAVFGMPGAALGMAGAILVFAVGLILQSGHFEYSPLRDDLRRRSDMLEQLGGDRQKSFAEAFNALDKRLSAVAHPALELGWAHYRSQLTLTEDGRLAASVHATDIFEHADTPARTLEWWANLMVAIGLVITFMGIVAALTEATSAMGTGGAAMQGALIHLLTIAATKFWTSIAGVLASIILRLVAYRRRQAIEHLEAHFFALLDACVRFAPPEKVMLEQLAVLTRIEVALAGGAARVDVA
;
A
#
# COMPACT_ATOMS: atom_id res chain seq x y z
N MET A 1 -19.68 -19.59 43.73
CA MET A 1 -20.32 -19.64 42.39
C MET A 1 -19.21 -19.55 41.36
N HIS A 2 -18.90 -20.62 40.64
CA HIS A 2 -17.94 -20.56 39.54
C HIS A 2 -18.61 -19.86 38.35
N ASP A 3 -18.04 -18.73 37.92
CA ASP A 3 -18.51 -17.99 36.74
C ASP A 3 -18.25 -18.87 35.48
N PRO A 4 -19.27 -19.13 34.63
CA PRO A 4 -19.10 -19.91 33.41
C PRO A 4 -17.95 -19.41 32.51
N VAL A 5 -17.66 -18.10 32.53
CA VAL A 5 -16.55 -17.52 31.77
C VAL A 5 -15.19 -18.00 32.31
N THR A 6 -14.99 -17.98 33.63
CA THR A 6 -13.75 -18.48 34.24
C THR A 6 -13.54 -19.96 34.02
N SER A 7 -14.60 -20.78 34.05
CA SER A 7 -14.50 -22.22 33.80
C SER A 7 -14.12 -22.53 32.35
N PHE A 8 -14.69 -21.80 31.38
CA PHE A 8 -14.30 -21.91 29.97
C PHE A 8 -12.84 -21.49 29.74
N VAL A 9 -12.42 -20.38 30.33
CA VAL A 9 -11.04 -19.89 30.23
C VAL A 9 -10.06 -20.92 30.81
N VAL A 10 -10.34 -21.47 32.00
CA VAL A 10 -9.48 -22.51 32.60
C VAL A 10 -9.45 -23.78 31.75
N ALA A 11 -10.58 -24.20 31.18
CA ALA A 11 -10.63 -25.38 30.32
C ALA A 11 -9.81 -25.22 29.02
N VAL A 12 -9.93 -24.08 28.35
CA VAL A 12 -9.18 -23.79 27.11
C VAL A 12 -7.70 -23.58 27.41
N PHE A 13 -7.37 -22.93 28.53
CA PHE A 13 -6.00 -22.56 28.86
C PHE A 13 -5.23 -23.63 29.65
N GLY A 14 -5.90 -24.58 30.28
CA GLY A 14 -5.31 -25.70 31.03
C GLY A 14 -4.88 -26.90 30.18
N MET A 15 -5.23 -26.94 28.89
CA MET A 15 -4.79 -28.01 27.99
C MET A 15 -3.28 -27.95 27.72
N PRO A 16 -2.53 -29.06 27.91
CA PRO A 16 -1.11 -29.12 27.62
C PRO A 16 -0.87 -28.86 26.11
N GLY A 17 0.00 -27.89 25.80
CA GLY A 17 0.32 -27.52 24.42
C GLY A 17 -0.66 -26.53 23.76
N ALA A 18 -1.75 -26.12 24.41
CA ALA A 18 -2.70 -25.16 23.83
C ALA A 18 -2.04 -23.83 23.43
N ALA A 19 -1.04 -23.37 24.19
CA ALA A 19 -0.29 -22.17 23.88
C ALA A 19 0.51 -22.30 22.57
N LEU A 20 1.18 -23.43 22.35
CA LEU A 20 1.92 -23.69 21.12
C LEU A 20 0.96 -23.86 19.93
N GLY A 21 -0.18 -24.51 20.14
CA GLY A 21 -1.24 -24.62 19.12
C GLY A 21 -1.77 -23.24 18.70
N MET A 22 -2.07 -22.37 19.66
CA MET A 22 -2.51 -21.00 19.39
C MET A 22 -1.42 -20.16 18.70
N ALA A 23 -0.17 -20.28 19.15
CA ALA A 23 0.97 -19.62 18.51
C ALA A 23 1.13 -20.05 17.04
N GLY A 24 1.03 -21.35 16.77
CA GLY A 24 1.03 -21.90 15.42
C GLY A 24 -0.15 -21.40 14.58
N ALA A 25 -1.35 -21.38 15.15
CA ALA A 25 -2.54 -20.87 14.47
C ALA A 25 -2.42 -19.38 14.10
N ILE A 26 -1.86 -18.55 14.98
CA ILE A 26 -1.59 -17.13 14.71
C ILE A 26 -0.62 -16.98 13.53
N LEU A 27 0.45 -17.77 13.50
CA LEU A 27 1.43 -17.72 12.41
C LEU A 27 0.83 -18.21 11.09
N VAL A 28 0.09 -19.32 11.10
CA VAL A 28 -0.60 -19.83 9.90
C VAL A 28 -1.62 -18.81 9.39
N PHE A 29 -2.37 -18.18 10.29
CA PHE A 29 -3.32 -17.12 9.93
C PHE A 29 -2.60 -15.91 9.30
N ALA A 30 -1.48 -15.47 9.88
CA ALA A 30 -0.68 -14.39 9.31
C ALA A 30 -0.13 -14.74 7.92
N VAL A 31 0.35 -15.97 7.71
CA VAL A 31 0.78 -16.46 6.39
C VAL A 31 -0.40 -16.52 5.41
N GLY A 32 -1.57 -16.97 5.86
CA GLY A 32 -2.80 -16.98 5.08
C GLY A 32 -3.19 -15.57 4.61
N LEU A 33 -3.15 -14.58 5.50
CA LEU A 33 -3.41 -13.18 5.15
C LEU A 33 -2.39 -12.64 4.12
N ILE A 34 -1.12 -13.00 4.26
CA ILE A 34 -0.07 -12.62 3.30
C ILE A 34 -0.36 -13.20 1.91
N LEU A 35 -0.72 -14.49 1.84
CA LEU A 35 -1.05 -15.15 0.58
C LEU A 35 -2.32 -14.58 -0.04
N GLN A 36 -3.37 -14.39 0.77
CA GLN A 36 -4.65 -13.86 0.33
C GLN A 36 -4.50 -12.44 -0.23
N SER A 37 -3.87 -11.51 0.50
CA SER A 37 -3.67 -10.14 -0.01
C SER A 37 -2.70 -10.11 -1.20
N GLY A 38 -1.75 -11.06 -1.22
CA GLY A 38 -0.82 -11.22 -2.33
C GLY A 38 -1.53 -11.59 -3.63
N HIS A 39 -2.49 -12.50 -3.55
CA HIS A 39 -3.22 -12.99 -4.69
C HIS A 39 -4.34 -12.03 -5.14
N PHE A 40 -5.11 -11.49 -4.20
CA PHE A 40 -6.31 -10.69 -4.51
C PHE A 40 -6.02 -9.24 -4.89
N GLU A 41 -5.03 -8.59 -4.26
CA GLU A 41 -4.81 -7.14 -4.43
C GLU A 41 -3.48 -6.86 -5.12
N TYR A 42 -2.40 -7.52 -4.67
CA TYR A 42 -1.05 -7.20 -5.15
C TYR A 42 -0.74 -7.74 -6.56
N SER A 43 -1.08 -9.01 -6.85
CA SER A 43 -0.83 -9.61 -8.17
C SER A 43 -1.52 -8.86 -9.31
N PRO A 44 -2.83 -8.55 -9.25
CA PRO A 44 -3.51 -7.90 -10.38
C PRO A 44 -2.97 -6.49 -10.64
N LEU A 45 -2.67 -5.71 -9.60
CA LEU A 45 -2.10 -4.37 -9.75
C LEU A 45 -0.71 -4.41 -10.41
N ARG A 46 0.16 -5.31 -9.93
CA ARG A 46 1.51 -5.49 -10.49
C ARG A 46 1.44 -5.93 -11.95
N ASP A 47 0.58 -6.88 -12.26
CA ASP A 47 0.45 -7.42 -13.62
C ASP A 47 -0.14 -6.38 -14.58
N ASP A 48 -1.04 -5.52 -14.11
CA ASP A 48 -1.61 -4.43 -14.90
C ASP A 48 -0.57 -3.34 -15.18
N LEU A 49 0.14 -2.85 -14.15
CA LEU A 49 1.24 -1.89 -14.32
C LEU A 49 2.31 -2.43 -15.28
N ARG A 50 2.72 -3.69 -15.12
CA ARG A 50 3.72 -4.30 -15.99
C ARG A 50 3.24 -4.40 -17.45
N ARG A 51 2.00 -4.85 -17.68
CA ARG A 51 1.43 -4.92 -19.04
C ARG A 51 1.36 -3.53 -19.70
N ARG A 52 0.99 -2.49 -18.94
CA ARG A 52 0.93 -1.11 -19.43
C ARG A 52 2.33 -0.58 -19.77
N SER A 53 3.32 -0.83 -18.91
CA SER A 53 4.73 -0.47 -19.16
C SER A 53 5.30 -1.18 -20.38
N ASP A 54 5.09 -2.50 -20.50
CA ASP A 54 5.58 -3.29 -21.64
C ASP A 54 5.01 -2.76 -22.98
N MET A 55 3.78 -2.25 -22.98
CA MET A 55 3.19 -1.62 -24.16
C MET A 55 3.85 -0.29 -24.54
N LEU A 56 4.21 0.54 -23.55
CA LEU A 56 4.93 1.79 -23.79
C LEU A 56 6.36 1.53 -24.26
N GLU A 57 7.00 0.47 -23.75
CA GLU A 57 8.35 0.06 -24.18
C GLU A 57 8.37 -0.47 -25.62
N GLN A 58 7.29 -1.10 -26.09
CA GLN A 58 7.16 -1.57 -27.47
C GLN A 58 7.05 -0.43 -28.50
N LEU A 59 6.86 0.82 -28.07
CA LEU A 59 6.90 2.00 -28.94
C LEU A 59 8.36 2.26 -29.36
N GLY A 60 8.72 1.71 -30.52
CA GLY A 60 10.02 1.92 -31.17
C GLY A 60 10.11 3.27 -31.92
N GLY A 61 11.33 3.71 -32.22
CA GLY A 61 11.58 4.90 -33.04
C GLY A 61 11.35 6.23 -32.30
N ASP A 62 10.70 7.19 -32.98
CA ASP A 62 10.27 8.46 -32.37
C ASP A 62 9.06 8.19 -31.45
N ARG A 63 9.37 7.95 -30.17
CA ARG A 63 8.40 7.51 -29.16
C ARG A 63 7.22 8.48 -29.01
N GLN A 64 7.46 9.79 -29.15
CA GLN A 64 6.41 10.81 -29.05
C GLN A 64 5.41 10.76 -30.20
N LYS A 65 5.89 10.55 -31.44
CA LYS A 65 5.01 10.40 -32.60
C LYS A 65 4.25 9.08 -32.56
N SER A 66 4.95 8.00 -32.26
CA SER A 66 4.35 6.66 -32.15
C SER A 66 3.28 6.60 -31.05
N PHE A 67 3.50 7.31 -29.95
CA PHE A 67 2.51 7.46 -28.88
C PHE A 67 1.27 8.23 -29.34
N ALA A 68 1.44 9.34 -30.07
CA ALA A 68 0.33 10.12 -30.61
C ALA A 68 -0.51 9.32 -31.63
N GLU A 69 0.13 8.54 -32.50
CA GLU A 69 -0.55 7.67 -33.48
C GLU A 69 -1.30 6.51 -32.81
N ALA A 70 -0.69 5.89 -31.78
CA ALA A 70 -1.28 4.79 -31.04
C ALA A 70 -2.23 5.26 -29.91
N PHE A 71 -2.43 6.57 -29.73
CA PHE A 71 -3.08 7.14 -28.56
C PHE A 71 -4.48 6.58 -28.30
N ASN A 72 -5.32 6.45 -29.34
CA ASN A 72 -6.67 5.90 -29.18
C ASN A 72 -6.68 4.43 -28.70
N ALA A 73 -5.71 3.63 -29.15
CA ALA A 73 -5.58 2.24 -28.72
C ALA A 73 -5.04 2.13 -27.29
N LEU A 74 -4.11 3.03 -26.92
CA LEU A 74 -3.57 3.16 -25.58
C LEU A 74 -4.64 3.64 -24.59
N ASP A 75 -5.39 4.68 -24.94
CA ASP A 75 -6.46 5.26 -24.13
C ASP A 75 -7.53 4.23 -23.79
N LYS A 76 -7.96 3.42 -24.78
CA LYS A 76 -8.95 2.36 -24.56
C LYS A 76 -8.46 1.30 -23.57
N ARG A 77 -7.17 0.99 -23.55
CA ARG A 77 -6.58 -0.01 -22.63
C ARG A 77 -6.28 0.57 -21.26
N LEU A 78 -5.80 1.82 -21.19
CA LEU A 78 -5.50 2.50 -19.93
C LEU A 78 -6.79 2.88 -19.18
N SER A 79 -7.87 3.16 -19.92
CA SER A 79 -9.23 3.36 -19.40
C SER A 79 -10.00 2.06 -19.16
N ALA A 80 -9.42 0.89 -19.44
CA ALA A 80 -10.06 -0.38 -19.13
C ALA A 80 -10.06 -0.60 -17.61
N VAL A 81 -11.22 -0.98 -17.07
CA VAL A 81 -11.44 -1.16 -15.62
C VAL A 81 -10.64 -2.36 -15.11
N ALA A 82 -9.41 -2.11 -14.66
CA ALA A 82 -8.57 -3.09 -13.98
C ALA A 82 -8.30 -2.67 -12.51
N HIS A 83 -8.08 -1.37 -12.27
CA HIS A 83 -7.92 -0.80 -10.93
C HIS A 83 -8.48 0.63 -10.88
N PRO A 84 -9.42 0.96 -9.95
CA PRO A 84 -10.05 2.27 -9.89
C PRO A 84 -9.07 3.44 -9.74
N ALA A 85 -7.99 3.26 -8.98
CA ALA A 85 -6.98 4.31 -8.77
C ALA A 85 -6.20 4.64 -10.07
N LEU A 86 -5.82 3.61 -10.83
CA LEU A 86 -5.13 3.79 -12.12
C LEU A 86 -6.05 4.35 -13.19
N GLU A 87 -7.32 3.95 -13.19
CA GLU A 87 -8.34 4.48 -14.11
C GLU A 87 -8.59 5.96 -13.84
N LEU A 88 -8.80 6.34 -12.57
CA LEU A 88 -9.02 7.73 -12.18
C LEU A 88 -7.78 8.58 -12.48
N GLY A 89 -6.59 8.09 -12.11
CA GLY A 89 -5.32 8.75 -12.41
C GLY A 89 -5.11 8.96 -13.90
N TRP A 90 -5.42 7.94 -14.73
CA TRP A 90 -5.35 8.06 -16.19
C TRP A 90 -6.36 9.06 -16.73
N ALA A 91 -7.63 9.01 -16.29
CA ALA A 91 -8.66 9.95 -16.74
C ALA A 91 -8.28 11.41 -16.45
N HIS A 92 -7.64 11.64 -15.30
CA HIS A 92 -7.16 12.94 -14.88
C HIS A 92 -5.89 13.37 -15.61
N TYR A 93 -4.97 12.46 -15.90
CA TYR A 93 -3.79 12.76 -16.74
C TYR A 93 -4.20 13.08 -18.18
N ARG A 94 -5.13 12.29 -18.73
CA ARG A 94 -5.67 12.44 -20.08
C ARG A 94 -6.31 13.81 -20.31
N SER A 95 -7.00 14.37 -19.32
CA SER A 95 -7.64 15.68 -19.44
C SER A 95 -6.64 16.83 -19.56
N GLN A 96 -5.37 16.61 -19.18
CA GLN A 96 -4.30 17.60 -19.28
C GLN A 96 -3.43 17.44 -20.54
N LEU A 97 -3.65 16.38 -21.33
CA LEU A 97 -2.93 16.18 -22.57
C LEU A 97 -3.47 17.12 -23.65
N THR A 98 -2.58 17.90 -24.24
CA THR A 98 -2.88 18.83 -25.33
C THR A 98 -2.15 18.42 -26.60
N LEU A 99 -2.84 18.50 -27.74
CA LEU A 99 -2.22 18.24 -29.04
C LEU A 99 -1.45 19.50 -29.47
N THR A 100 -0.15 19.35 -29.71
CA THR A 100 0.71 20.40 -30.24
C THR A 100 0.55 20.49 -31.76
N GLU A 101 0.88 21.64 -32.36
CA GLU A 101 0.84 21.88 -33.81
C GLU A 101 1.64 20.83 -34.62
N ASP A 102 2.69 20.25 -34.04
CA ASP A 102 3.51 19.19 -34.64
C ASP A 102 2.84 17.79 -34.64
N GLY A 103 1.59 17.68 -34.21
CA GLY A 103 0.86 16.41 -34.07
C GLY A 103 1.30 15.54 -32.89
N ARG A 104 2.11 16.09 -31.98
CA ARG A 104 2.58 15.41 -30.75
C ARG A 104 1.74 15.81 -29.55
N LEU A 105 1.66 14.93 -28.55
CA LEU A 105 0.99 15.23 -27.28
C LEU A 105 1.95 15.93 -26.32
N ALA A 106 1.45 16.93 -25.61
CA ALA A 106 2.16 17.67 -24.57
C ALA A 106 1.37 17.64 -23.25
N ALA A 107 2.10 17.55 -22.14
CA ALA A 107 1.57 17.61 -20.78
C ALA A 107 2.22 18.77 -20.03
N SER A 108 1.43 19.48 -19.24
CA SER A 108 1.90 20.54 -18.35
C SER A 108 2.32 20.05 -16.97
N VAL A 109 2.01 18.80 -16.63
CA VAL A 109 2.26 18.18 -15.32
C VAL A 109 2.84 16.79 -15.54
N HIS A 110 3.72 16.37 -14.62
CA HIS A 110 4.29 15.03 -14.62
C HIS A 110 3.25 13.97 -14.27
N ALA A 111 3.38 12.78 -14.85
CA ALA A 111 2.49 11.67 -14.53
C ALA A 111 2.52 11.32 -13.02
N THR A 112 3.68 11.43 -12.38
CA THR A 112 3.87 11.17 -10.94
C THR A 112 2.97 12.00 -10.04
N ASP A 113 2.62 13.23 -10.46
CA ASP A 113 1.94 14.20 -9.61
C ASP A 113 0.40 14.04 -9.67
N ILE A 114 -0.09 13.35 -10.71
CA ILE A 114 -1.53 13.18 -10.97
C ILE A 114 -2.03 11.82 -10.49
N PHE A 115 -1.19 10.79 -10.54
CA PHE A 115 -1.57 9.46 -10.07
C PHE A 115 -1.49 9.42 -8.54
N GLU A 116 -2.65 9.31 -7.89
CA GLU A 116 -2.71 9.09 -6.45
C GLU A 116 -2.18 7.68 -6.14
N HIS A 117 -1.17 7.60 -5.26
CA HIS A 117 -0.52 6.34 -4.90
C HIS A 117 -1.56 5.33 -4.39
N ALA A 118 -1.63 4.17 -5.03
CA ALA A 118 -2.56 3.10 -4.65
C ALA A 118 -2.08 2.38 -3.37
N ASP A 119 -2.03 3.10 -2.23
CA ASP A 119 -1.47 2.61 -0.95
C ASP A 119 -2.45 1.72 -0.15
N THR A 120 -3.62 1.41 -0.74
CA THR A 120 -4.71 0.67 -0.08
C THR A 120 -4.29 -0.74 0.42
N PRO A 121 -3.55 -1.55 -0.35
CA PRO A 121 -3.19 -2.91 0.08
C PRO A 121 -2.21 -2.94 1.27
N ALA A 122 -1.33 -1.95 1.36
CA ALA A 122 -0.35 -1.84 2.46
C ALA A 122 -1.06 -1.53 3.78
N ARG A 123 -2.07 -0.65 3.74
CA ARG A 123 -2.83 -0.23 4.93
C ARG A 123 -3.57 -1.38 5.62
N THR A 124 -4.10 -2.33 4.84
CA THR A 124 -4.80 -3.50 5.39
C THR A 124 -3.84 -4.42 6.16
N LEU A 125 -2.63 -4.66 5.63
CA LEU A 125 -1.62 -5.48 6.31
C LEU A 125 -1.11 -4.82 7.59
N GLU A 126 -0.91 -3.50 7.57
CA GLU A 126 -0.51 -2.74 8.75
C GLU A 126 -1.57 -2.80 9.85
N TRP A 127 -2.85 -2.70 9.48
CA TRP A 127 -3.97 -2.87 10.41
C TRP A 127 -3.96 -4.27 11.04
N TRP A 128 -3.83 -5.33 10.24
CA TRP A 128 -3.71 -6.69 10.75
C TRP A 128 -2.48 -6.89 11.64
N ALA A 129 -1.36 -6.28 11.30
CA ALA A 129 -0.14 -6.34 12.11
C ALA A 129 -0.36 -5.72 13.50
N ASN A 130 -1.07 -4.60 13.60
CA ASN A 130 -1.45 -4.02 14.89
C ASN A 130 -2.36 -4.97 15.68
N LEU A 131 -3.34 -5.57 15.01
CA LEU A 131 -4.30 -6.47 15.64
C LEU A 131 -3.65 -7.77 16.17
N MET A 132 -2.66 -8.33 15.47
CA MET A 132 -1.94 -9.53 15.90
C MET A 132 -1.20 -9.33 17.23
N VAL A 133 -0.60 -8.15 17.45
CA VAL A 133 0.05 -7.80 18.73
C VAL A 133 -0.99 -7.74 19.85
N ALA A 134 -2.11 -7.08 19.60
CA ALA A 134 -3.19 -6.96 20.57
C ALA A 134 -3.77 -8.34 20.95
N ILE A 135 -3.97 -9.23 19.97
CA ILE A 135 -4.43 -10.60 20.20
C ILE A 135 -3.43 -11.39 21.06
N GLY A 136 -2.14 -11.34 20.72
CA GLY A 136 -1.11 -12.04 21.50
C GLY A 136 -1.04 -11.58 22.96
N LEU A 137 -1.21 -10.26 23.18
CA LEU A 137 -1.24 -9.66 24.51
C LEU A 137 -2.48 -10.10 25.30
N VAL A 138 -3.67 -10.05 24.70
CA VAL A 138 -4.94 -10.48 25.33
C VAL A 138 -4.88 -11.95 25.74
N ILE A 139 -4.38 -12.83 24.87
CA ILE A 139 -4.23 -14.26 25.18
C ILE A 139 -3.30 -14.46 26.39
N THR A 140 -2.21 -13.69 26.46
CA THR A 140 -1.25 -13.79 27.56
C THR A 140 -1.86 -13.33 28.87
N PHE A 141 -2.58 -12.20 28.87
CA PHE A 141 -3.31 -11.72 30.04
C PHE A 141 -4.35 -12.73 30.51
N MET A 142 -5.12 -13.30 29.59
CA MET A 142 -6.11 -14.34 29.90
C MET A 142 -5.45 -15.58 30.52
N GLY A 143 -4.29 -15.98 30.00
CA GLY A 143 -3.50 -17.09 30.53
C GLY A 143 -3.04 -16.84 31.96
N ILE A 144 -2.56 -15.64 32.28
CA ILE A 144 -2.16 -15.26 33.64
C ILE A 144 -3.36 -15.27 34.59
N VAL A 145 -4.50 -14.72 34.18
CA VAL A 145 -5.74 -14.70 35.00
C VAL A 145 -6.21 -16.12 35.31
N ALA A 146 -6.21 -17.01 34.32
CA ALA A 146 -6.58 -18.42 34.50
C ALA A 146 -5.68 -19.10 35.53
N ALA A 147 -4.36 -18.91 35.37
CA ALA A 147 -3.35 -19.52 36.20
C ALA A 147 -3.44 -19.01 37.66
N LEU A 148 -3.64 -17.70 37.86
CA LEU A 148 -3.83 -17.10 39.19
C LEU A 148 -5.10 -17.60 39.90
N THR A 149 -6.17 -17.81 39.14
CA THR A 149 -7.42 -18.37 39.68
C THR A 149 -7.22 -19.81 40.16
N GLU A 150 -6.46 -20.61 39.42
CA GLU A 150 -6.12 -21.98 39.81
C GLU A 150 -5.22 -22.00 41.07
N ALA A 151 -4.22 -21.12 41.14
CA ALA A 151 -3.35 -21.05 42.31
C ALA A 151 -4.06 -20.60 43.59
N THR A 152 -4.94 -19.61 43.51
CA THR A 152 -5.73 -19.17 44.67
C THR A 152 -6.64 -20.29 45.17
N SER A 153 -7.17 -21.14 44.27
CA SER A 153 -7.94 -22.33 44.68
C SER A 153 -7.09 -23.39 45.40
N ALA A 154 -5.83 -23.58 44.98
CA ALA A 154 -4.92 -24.54 45.59
C ALA A 154 -4.38 -24.09 46.96
N MET A 155 -4.26 -22.78 47.20
CA MET A 155 -3.78 -22.23 48.48
C MET A 155 -4.65 -22.61 49.69
N GLY A 156 -5.92 -22.98 49.49
CA GLY A 156 -6.79 -23.45 50.57
C GLY A 156 -6.41 -24.82 51.16
N THR A 157 -5.43 -25.54 50.60
CA THR A 157 -5.17 -26.96 50.90
C THR A 157 -3.84 -27.26 51.63
N GLY A 158 -3.01 -26.26 51.94
CA GLY A 158 -1.77 -26.39 52.75
C GLY A 158 -0.44 -26.19 51.98
N GLY A 159 0.68 -26.19 52.72
CA GLY A 159 1.99 -25.69 52.23
C GLY A 159 2.68 -26.48 51.10
N ALA A 160 2.55 -27.82 51.08
CA ALA A 160 3.14 -28.64 50.01
C ALA A 160 2.33 -28.53 48.69
N ALA A 161 1.00 -28.46 48.79
CA ALA A 161 0.12 -28.21 47.65
C ALA A 161 0.33 -26.81 47.06
N MET A 162 0.64 -25.83 47.91
CA MET A 162 0.98 -24.46 47.49
C MET A 162 2.28 -24.41 46.66
N GLN A 163 3.34 -25.11 47.04
CA GLN A 163 4.57 -25.15 46.25
C GLN A 163 4.36 -25.79 44.87
N GLY A 164 3.62 -26.89 44.81
CA GLY A 164 3.26 -27.54 43.54
C GLY A 164 2.43 -26.63 42.63
N ALA A 165 1.44 -25.92 43.19
CA ALA A 165 0.62 -24.97 42.46
C ALA A 165 1.43 -23.78 41.94
N LEU A 166 2.41 -23.27 42.69
CA LEU A 166 3.30 -22.18 42.25
C LEU A 166 4.24 -22.60 41.11
N ILE A 167 4.79 -23.82 41.16
CA ILE A 167 5.62 -24.36 40.07
C ILE A 167 4.79 -24.59 38.81
N HIS A 168 3.58 -25.14 38.97
CA HIS A 168 2.65 -25.34 37.86
C HIS A 168 2.23 -24.00 37.23
N LEU A 169 1.93 -23.00 38.06
CA LEU A 169 1.68 -21.62 37.65
C LEU A 169 2.78 -21.05 36.78
N LEU A 170 4.03 -21.15 37.24
CA LEU A 170 5.17 -20.56 36.55
C LEU A 170 5.39 -21.24 35.19
N THR A 171 5.14 -22.55 35.13
CA THR A 171 5.26 -23.34 33.90
C THR A 171 4.16 -22.99 32.89
N ILE A 172 2.92 -22.83 33.36
CA ILE A 172 1.80 -22.38 32.52
C ILE A 172 2.06 -20.95 32.04
N ALA A 173 2.43 -20.03 32.94
CA ALA A 173 2.73 -18.65 32.56
C ALA A 173 3.84 -18.57 31.51
N ALA A 174 4.95 -19.30 31.70
CA ALA A 174 6.07 -19.37 30.75
C ALA A 174 5.63 -19.87 29.35
N THR A 175 4.78 -20.90 29.30
CA THR A 175 4.26 -21.39 28.01
C THR A 175 3.26 -20.43 27.37
N LYS A 176 2.51 -19.64 28.14
CA LYS A 176 1.61 -18.60 27.60
C LYS A 176 2.36 -17.38 27.05
N PHE A 177 3.58 -17.08 27.50
CA PHE A 177 4.38 -16.03 26.87
C PHE A 177 4.74 -16.34 25.41
N TRP A 178 4.82 -17.61 25.02
CA TRP A 178 5.07 -18.00 23.63
C TRP A 178 3.97 -17.52 22.66
N THR A 179 2.71 -17.42 23.11
CA THR A 179 1.63 -16.87 22.25
C THR A 179 1.82 -15.37 21.99
N SER A 180 2.34 -14.62 22.96
CA SER A 180 2.68 -13.21 22.77
C SER A 180 3.82 -13.04 21.77
N ILE A 181 4.89 -13.83 21.93
CA ILE A 181 6.04 -13.81 21.03
C ILE A 181 5.59 -14.12 19.59
N ALA A 182 4.71 -15.10 19.41
CA ALA A 182 4.16 -15.41 18.09
C ALA A 182 3.32 -14.26 17.50
N GLY A 183 2.50 -13.58 18.30
CA GLY A 183 1.74 -12.40 17.86
C GLY A 183 2.62 -11.23 17.42
N VAL A 184 3.69 -10.95 18.18
CA VAL A 184 4.68 -9.93 17.82
C VAL A 184 5.46 -10.35 16.56
N LEU A 185 5.91 -11.59 16.48
CA LEU A 185 6.63 -12.11 15.32
C LEU A 185 5.76 -12.04 14.06
N ALA A 186 4.50 -12.44 14.15
CA ALA A 186 3.52 -12.32 13.07
C ALA A 186 3.35 -10.86 12.63
N SER A 187 3.25 -9.92 13.58
CA SER A 187 3.16 -8.49 13.28
C SER A 187 4.39 -7.95 12.55
N ILE A 188 5.59 -8.34 12.97
CA ILE A 188 6.84 -7.95 12.31
C ILE A 188 6.87 -8.48 10.87
N ILE A 189 6.51 -9.75 10.67
CA ILE A 189 6.47 -10.37 9.34
C ILE A 189 5.46 -9.63 8.44
N LEU A 190 4.24 -9.36 8.94
CA LEU A 190 3.21 -8.64 8.19
C LEU A 190 3.67 -7.24 7.76
N ARG A 191 4.30 -6.47 8.66
CA ARG A 191 4.85 -5.14 8.35
C ARG A 191 5.98 -5.21 7.32
N LEU A 192 6.88 -6.17 7.47
CA LEU A 192 8.00 -6.33 6.53
C LEU A 192 7.50 -6.67 5.13
N VAL A 193 6.48 -7.53 5.03
CA VAL A 193 5.85 -7.88 3.75
C VAL A 193 5.11 -6.68 3.16
N ALA A 194 4.34 -5.94 3.96
CA ALA A 194 3.66 -4.72 3.52
C ALA A 194 4.65 -3.70 2.96
N TYR A 195 5.74 -3.45 3.69
CA TYR A 195 6.80 -2.54 3.29
C TYR A 195 7.46 -2.96 1.98
N ARG A 196 7.84 -4.24 1.85
CA ARG A 196 8.45 -4.75 0.60
C ARG A 196 7.52 -4.66 -0.60
N ARG A 197 6.22 -4.93 -0.41
CA ARG A 197 5.23 -4.82 -1.48
C ARG A 197 5.01 -3.38 -1.91
N ARG A 198 4.96 -2.46 -0.95
CA ARG A 198 4.86 -1.02 -1.22
C ARG A 198 6.04 -0.55 -2.06
N GLN A 199 7.26 -0.86 -1.65
CA GLN A 199 8.47 -0.52 -2.42
C GLN A 199 8.47 -1.10 -3.84
N ALA A 200 7.97 -2.33 -4.01
CA ALA A 200 7.89 -2.96 -5.33
C ALA A 200 6.86 -2.27 -6.24
N ILE A 201 5.73 -1.82 -5.70
CA ILE A 201 4.73 -1.03 -6.43
C ILE A 201 5.30 0.34 -6.77
N GLU A 202 5.87 1.06 -5.80
CA GLU A 202 6.48 2.38 -6.00
C GLU A 202 7.53 2.35 -7.13
N HIS A 203 8.34 1.28 -7.20
CA HIS A 203 9.32 1.14 -8.27
C HIS A 203 8.69 0.91 -9.64
N LEU A 204 7.62 0.11 -9.72
CA LEU A 204 6.90 -0.14 -10.97
C LEU A 204 6.12 1.09 -11.44
N GLU A 205 5.50 1.82 -10.52
CA GLU A 205 4.83 3.10 -10.77
C GLU A 205 5.85 4.13 -11.28
N ALA A 206 6.98 4.31 -10.59
CA ALA A 206 8.02 5.22 -11.03
C ALA A 206 8.55 4.89 -12.43
N HIS A 207 8.73 3.60 -12.75
CA HIS A 207 9.12 3.16 -14.10
C HIS A 207 8.04 3.48 -15.14
N PHE A 208 6.77 3.18 -14.85
CA PHE A 208 5.64 3.49 -15.72
C PHE A 208 5.51 5.00 -15.98
N PHE A 209 5.61 5.83 -14.95
CA PHE A 209 5.51 7.28 -15.06
C PHE A 209 6.69 7.86 -15.85
N ALA A 210 7.91 7.38 -15.63
CA ALA A 210 9.07 7.80 -16.41
C ALA A 210 8.93 7.45 -17.90
N LEU A 211 8.36 6.28 -18.22
CA LEU A 211 8.05 5.90 -19.60
C LEU A 211 6.98 6.80 -20.20
N LEU A 212 5.92 7.12 -19.45
CA LEU A 212 4.82 7.95 -19.91
C LEU A 212 5.29 9.39 -20.18
N ASP A 213 6.07 9.97 -19.26
CA ASP A 213 6.67 11.29 -19.45
C ASP A 213 7.65 11.31 -20.63
N ALA A 214 8.36 10.22 -20.91
CA ALA A 214 9.20 10.12 -22.11
C ALA A 214 8.39 10.04 -23.42
N CYS A 215 7.12 9.64 -23.36
CA CYS A 215 6.22 9.57 -24.52
C CYS A 215 5.54 10.90 -24.84
N VAL A 216 5.56 11.86 -23.91
CA VAL A 216 4.85 13.13 -24.01
C VAL A 216 5.86 14.28 -23.98
N ARG A 217 5.57 15.40 -24.63
CA ARG A 217 6.39 16.60 -24.49
C ARG A 217 6.03 17.31 -23.19
N PHE A 218 6.98 17.37 -22.25
CA PHE A 218 6.80 18.17 -21.04
C PHE A 218 6.90 19.67 -21.37
N ALA A 219 5.80 20.40 -21.15
CA ALA A 219 5.69 21.84 -21.37
C ALA A 219 5.19 22.49 -20.07
N PRO A 220 6.09 22.82 -19.13
CA PRO A 220 5.69 23.35 -17.83
C PRO A 220 4.94 24.67 -17.99
N PRO A 221 3.91 24.92 -17.16
CA PRO A 221 3.03 26.07 -17.30
C PRO A 221 3.79 27.40 -17.20
N GLU A 222 4.87 27.46 -16.41
CA GLU A 222 5.72 28.65 -16.31
C GLU A 222 6.41 28.96 -17.64
N LYS A 223 6.86 27.91 -18.35
CA LYS A 223 7.49 28.08 -19.66
C LYS A 223 6.48 28.53 -20.69
N VAL A 224 5.27 27.96 -20.68
CA VAL A 224 4.18 28.39 -21.56
C VAL A 224 3.80 29.86 -21.27
N MET A 225 3.72 30.25 -19.99
CA MET A 225 3.43 31.63 -19.59
C MET A 225 4.55 32.60 -20.03
N LEU A 226 5.82 32.21 -19.91
CA LEU A 226 6.96 32.99 -20.40
C LEU A 226 6.95 33.12 -21.92
N GLU A 227 6.62 32.06 -22.65
CA GLU A 227 6.46 32.09 -24.10
C GLU A 227 5.30 33.01 -24.52
N GLN A 228 4.17 32.96 -23.81
CA GLN A 228 3.05 33.88 -24.02
C GLN A 228 3.45 35.34 -23.76
N LEU A 229 4.16 35.62 -22.66
CA LEU A 229 4.69 36.95 -22.38
C LEU A 229 5.62 37.43 -23.50
N ALA A 230 6.54 36.59 -23.97
CA ALA A 230 7.44 36.94 -25.07
C ALA A 230 6.69 37.19 -26.39
N VAL A 231 5.61 36.46 -26.67
CA VAL A 231 4.73 36.74 -27.82
C VAL A 231 4.00 38.07 -27.64
N LEU A 232 3.46 38.35 -26.46
CA LEU A 232 2.79 39.62 -26.16
C LEU A 232 3.74 40.81 -26.31
N THR A 233 4.95 40.74 -25.78
CA THR A 233 5.97 41.79 -25.96
C THR A 233 6.33 42.00 -27.43
N ARG A 234 6.41 40.91 -28.23
CA ARG A 234 6.66 41.04 -29.68
C ARG A 234 5.49 41.72 -30.41
N ILE A 235 4.25 41.41 -30.03
CA ILE A 235 3.06 42.07 -30.57
C ILE A 235 3.06 43.56 -30.19
N GLU A 236 3.39 43.89 -28.95
CA GLU A 236 3.50 45.27 -28.46
C GLU A 236 4.53 46.07 -29.26
N VAL A 237 5.74 45.53 -29.45
CA VAL A 237 6.79 46.16 -30.27
C VAL A 237 6.35 46.34 -31.72
N ALA A 238 5.68 45.35 -32.31
CA ALA A 238 5.17 45.43 -33.68
C ALA A 238 4.08 46.50 -33.83
N LEU A 239 3.18 46.61 -32.86
CA LEU A 239 2.14 47.65 -32.83
C LEU A 239 2.73 49.05 -32.64
N ALA A 240 3.72 49.21 -31.74
CA ALA A 240 4.42 50.47 -31.54
C ALA A 240 5.19 50.92 -32.80
N GLY A 241 5.86 49.99 -33.48
CA GLY A 241 6.54 50.26 -34.75
C GLY A 241 5.58 50.55 -35.91
N GLY A 242 4.37 49.98 -35.89
CA GLY A 242 3.30 50.28 -36.84
C GLY A 242 2.73 51.69 -36.65
N ALA A 243 2.50 52.12 -35.41
CA ALA A 243 2.02 53.46 -35.08
C ALA A 243 3.01 54.56 -35.52
N ALA A 244 4.31 54.35 -35.31
CA ALA A 244 5.35 55.28 -35.73
C ALA A 244 5.49 55.45 -37.26
N ARG A 245 4.98 54.50 -38.05
CA ARG A 245 4.97 54.59 -39.52
C ARG A 245 3.74 55.31 -40.08
N VAL A 246 2.66 55.43 -39.32
CA VAL A 246 1.44 56.14 -39.73
C VAL A 246 1.56 57.65 -39.50
N ASP A 247 2.36 58.08 -38.52
CA ASP A 247 2.62 59.52 -38.25
C ASP A 247 3.61 60.19 -39.21
N VAL A 248 4.22 59.45 -40.13
CA VAL A 248 5.26 59.94 -41.07
C VAL A 248 4.76 59.97 -42.53
N ALA A 249 3.50 59.60 -42.78
CA ALA A 249 2.83 59.66 -44.08
C ALA A 249 1.79 60.78 -44.12
#